data_AF-A0A101KNE8-F1
#
_entry.id   AF-A0A101KNE8-F1
#
_cell.length_a   1.000
_cell.length_b   1.000
_cell.length_c   1.000
_cell.angle_alpha   90.00
_cell.angle_beta   90.00
_cell.angle_gamma   90.00
#
_symmetry.space_group_name_H-M   'P 1'
#
loop_
_entity.id
_entity.type
_entity.pdbx_description
1 polymer ?
#
loop_
_entity_poly.entity_id
_entity_poly.type
_entity_poly.pdbx_seq_one_letter_code
_entity_poly.pdbx_strand_id
1 'polypeptide(L)'
;MEPPINPERFKPFRVLTLDGGGAKGFYTLGVLHESRPMLGKPLHEAFDLIFGTSTGGIIGTLLAIGTPISKIQLPEHVPDVMRPKDKASRSEALKKLGDEIFKKQKFDAVKTGLGVVTTKWVMETPIIFKSDPKQAHGRAATFVPGFGCSLSDAVQASCSAPPLFHEAAAQGRMPQ
;
A
#
# COMPACT_ATOMS: atom_id res chain seq x y z
N MET A 1 31.47 -26.09 20.69
CA MET A 1 31.30 -24.65 20.94
C MET A 1 30.85 -24.04 19.63
N GLU A 2 29.62 -23.55 19.54
CA GLU A 2 29.19 -22.80 18.36
C GLU A 2 29.97 -21.48 18.27
N PRO A 3 30.31 -21.01 17.06
CA PRO A 3 31.04 -19.76 16.91
C PRO A 3 30.19 -18.59 17.45
N PRO A 4 30.83 -17.56 18.04
CA PRO A 4 30.13 -16.39 18.55
C PRO A 4 29.38 -15.68 17.43
N ILE A 5 28.12 -15.33 17.69
CA ILE A 5 27.27 -14.56 16.76
C ILE A 5 27.96 -13.21 16.51
N ASN A 6 28.39 -12.97 15.27
CA ASN A 6 28.95 -11.68 14.86
C ASN A 6 27.82 -10.63 14.81
N PRO A 7 27.82 -9.59 15.65
CA PRO A 7 26.75 -8.57 15.67
C PRO A 7 26.66 -7.75 14.38
N GLU A 8 27.74 -7.68 13.57
CA GLU A 8 27.75 -7.03 12.24
C GLU A 8 27.06 -7.89 11.16
N ARG A 9 26.73 -9.15 11.43
CA ARG A 9 26.14 -10.07 10.43
C ARG A 9 24.62 -10.09 10.37
N PHE A 10 23.91 -9.43 11.28
CA PHE A 10 22.45 -9.42 11.29
C PHE A 10 21.90 -7.99 11.33
N LYS A 11 21.76 -7.37 10.15
CA LYS A 11 20.86 -6.24 10.00
C LYS A 11 19.41 -6.78 10.08
N PRO A 12 18.60 -6.42 11.09
CA PRO A 12 17.22 -6.89 11.17
C PRO A 12 16.41 -6.32 10.00
N PHE A 13 15.60 -7.16 9.37
CA PHE A 13 14.66 -6.74 8.34
C PHE A 13 13.42 -6.14 9.01
N ARG A 14 13.16 -4.86 8.76
CA ARG A 14 12.09 -4.10 9.45
C ARG A 14 10.86 -4.01 8.58
N VAL A 15 9.73 -4.48 9.10
CA VAL A 15 8.43 -4.47 8.42
C VAL A 15 7.48 -3.52 9.15
N LEU A 16 6.83 -2.63 8.41
CA LEU A 16 5.72 -1.81 8.87
C LEU A 16 4.42 -2.36 8.30
N THR A 17 3.44 -2.68 9.15
CA THR A 17 2.12 -3.16 8.73
C THR A 17 1.05 -2.15 9.11
N LEU A 18 0.24 -1.73 8.13
CA LEU A 18 -0.80 -0.72 8.30
C LEU A 18 -2.17 -1.32 8.03
N ASP A 19 -2.98 -1.38 9.08
CA ASP A 19 -4.32 -1.93 8.99
C ASP A 19 -5.29 -1.00 8.23
N GLY A 20 -6.39 -1.60 7.78
CA GLY A 20 -7.55 -0.86 7.28
C GLY A 20 -8.34 -0.18 8.39
N GLY A 21 -9.27 0.71 8.03
CA GLY A 21 -10.11 1.38 9.03
C GLY A 21 -11.01 2.49 8.50
N GLY A 22 -11.13 2.65 7.18
CA GLY A 22 -11.89 3.74 6.56
C GLY A 22 -11.37 5.10 7.02
N ALA A 23 -12.28 5.98 7.42
CA ALA A 23 -11.95 7.33 7.90
C ALA A 23 -11.03 7.32 9.14
N LYS A 24 -10.99 6.23 9.94
CA LYS A 24 -10.17 6.14 11.16
C LYS A 24 -8.65 6.07 10.89
N GLY A 25 -8.21 6.02 9.63
CA GLY A 25 -6.79 6.02 9.28
C GLY A 25 -6.02 7.26 9.76
N PHE A 26 -6.70 8.33 10.17
CA PHE A 26 -6.04 9.49 10.80
C PHE A 26 -5.34 9.14 12.11
N TYR A 27 -5.82 8.14 12.87
CA TYR A 27 -5.12 7.67 14.08
C TYR A 27 -3.76 7.07 13.71
N THR A 28 -3.72 6.26 12.65
CA THR A 28 -2.48 5.70 12.10
C THR A 28 -1.51 6.80 11.69
N LEU A 29 -2.00 7.85 11.01
CA LEU A 29 -1.16 9.00 10.65
C LEU A 29 -0.61 9.73 11.87
N GLY A 30 -1.43 9.94 12.92
CA GLY A 30 -0.98 10.55 14.17
C GLY A 30 0.12 9.73 14.85
N VAL A 31 -0.07 8.42 15.01
CA VAL A 31 0.94 7.52 15.61
C VAL A 31 2.24 7.51 14.82
N LEU A 32 2.16 7.46 13.49
CA LEU A 32 3.33 7.49 12.62
C LEU A 32 4.02 8.87 12.64
N HIS A 33 3.28 9.96 12.81
CA HIS A 33 3.82 11.31 12.95
C HIS A 33 4.63 11.44 14.24
N GLU A 34 4.07 11.01 15.36
CA GLU A 34 4.72 11.07 16.68
C GLU A 34 5.90 10.11 16.81
N SER A 35 5.90 8.97 16.11
CA SER A 35 7.03 8.04 16.13
C SER A 35 8.19 8.46 15.22
N ARG A 36 7.96 9.32 14.21
CA ARG A 36 8.98 9.75 13.24
C ARG A 36 10.24 10.35 13.88
N PRO A 37 10.18 11.25 14.88
CA PRO A 37 11.37 11.80 15.52
C PRO A 37 12.29 10.72 16.12
N MET A 38 11.70 9.65 16.68
CA MET A 38 12.45 8.54 17.27
C MET A 38 13.20 7.72 16.21
N LEU A 39 12.73 7.70 14.97
CA LEU A 39 13.35 6.97 13.86
C LEU A 39 14.53 7.73 13.23
N GLY A 40 14.61 9.05 13.43
CA GLY A 40 15.69 9.90 12.92
C GLY A 40 15.80 9.99 11.39
N LYS A 41 14.87 9.39 10.65
CA LYS A 41 14.87 9.31 9.18
C LYS A 41 13.45 9.17 8.62
N PRO A 42 13.24 9.38 7.31
CA PRO A 42 11.95 9.12 6.66
C PRO A 42 11.48 7.66 6.84
N LEU A 43 10.16 7.45 6.93
CA LEU A 43 9.59 6.12 7.19
C LEU A 43 10.01 5.06 6.15
N HIS A 44 10.11 5.42 4.87
CA HIS A 44 10.58 4.50 3.83
C HIS A 44 12.06 4.12 3.94
N GLU A 45 12.87 4.88 4.67
CA GLU A 45 14.27 4.52 4.97
C GLU A 45 14.38 3.75 6.29
N ALA A 46 13.38 3.88 7.17
CA ALA A 46 13.33 3.20 8.46
C ALA A 46 12.86 1.74 8.34
N PHE A 47 12.01 1.45 7.36
CA PHE A 47 11.45 0.13 7.10
C PHE A 47 11.87 -0.39 5.73
N ASP A 48 12.28 -1.65 5.68
CA ASP A 48 12.66 -2.34 4.44
C ASP A 48 11.43 -2.82 3.65
N LEU A 49 10.27 -2.92 4.33
CA LEU A 49 9.00 -3.33 3.73
C LEU A 49 7.81 -2.68 4.44
N ILE A 50 6.85 -2.20 3.67
CA ILE A 50 5.58 -1.65 4.13
C ILE A 50 4.44 -2.50 3.56
N PHE A 51 3.58 -3.02 4.43
CA PHE A 51 2.31 -3.63 4.07
C PHE A 51 1.14 -2.74 4.44
N GLY A 52 0.11 -2.75 3.59
CA GLY A 52 -1.10 -1.98 3.86
C GLY A 52 -2.36 -2.62 3.31
N THR A 53 -3.45 -2.52 4.07
CA THR A 53 -4.80 -2.93 3.67
C THR A 53 -5.75 -1.74 3.69
N SER A 54 -6.57 -1.56 2.66
CA SER A 54 -7.55 -0.47 2.54
C SER A 54 -6.89 0.90 2.80
N THR A 55 -7.35 1.66 3.79
CA THR A 55 -6.73 2.93 4.21
C THR A 55 -5.23 2.79 4.50
N GLY A 56 -4.81 1.71 5.15
CA GLY A 56 -3.39 1.41 5.36
C GLY A 56 -2.64 1.15 4.06
N GLY A 57 -3.32 0.63 3.03
CA GLY A 57 -2.80 0.51 1.66
C GLY A 57 -2.53 1.88 1.01
N ILE A 58 -3.44 2.85 1.19
CA ILE A 58 -3.24 4.24 0.74
C ILE A 58 -2.02 4.85 1.43
N ILE A 59 -2.00 4.81 2.78
CA ILE A 59 -0.93 5.40 3.59
C ILE A 59 0.41 4.72 3.28
N GLY A 60 0.44 3.39 3.26
CA GLY A 60 1.65 2.62 3.00
C GLY A 60 2.24 2.89 1.62
N THR A 61 1.38 3.01 0.60
CA THR A 61 1.81 3.36 -0.76
C THR A 61 2.41 4.77 -0.82
N LEU A 62 1.76 5.75 -0.19
CA LEU A 62 2.28 7.13 -0.10
C LEU A 62 3.63 7.19 0.61
N LEU A 63 3.77 6.47 1.72
CA LEU A 63 5.03 6.39 2.44
C LEU A 63 6.10 5.72 1.57
N ALA A 64 5.76 4.64 0.86
CA ALA A 64 6.68 3.89 0.04
C ALA A 64 7.23 4.70 -1.16
N ILE A 65 6.45 5.59 -1.77
CA ILE A 65 6.96 6.54 -2.78
C ILE A 65 7.73 7.73 -2.18
N GLY A 66 7.79 7.81 -0.85
CA GLY A 66 8.57 8.80 -0.11
C GLY A 66 7.81 10.09 0.21
N THR A 67 6.48 10.07 0.20
CA THR A 67 5.67 11.20 0.65
C THR A 67 5.89 11.43 2.15
N PRO A 68 6.28 12.65 2.59
CA PRO A 68 6.37 12.96 4.01
C PRO A 68 5.00 12.82 4.67
N ILE A 69 4.97 12.25 5.88
CA ILE A 69 3.71 12.01 6.58
C ILE A 69 2.88 13.28 6.81
N SER A 70 3.54 14.42 7.03
CA SER A 70 2.89 15.73 7.18
C SER A 70 2.17 16.21 5.92
N LYS A 71 2.43 15.61 4.75
CA LYS A 71 1.75 15.92 3.49
C LYS A 71 0.60 14.95 3.18
N ILE A 72 0.36 13.95 4.03
CA ILE A 72 -0.71 12.97 3.81
C ILE A 72 -2.00 13.51 4.44
N GLN A 73 -2.82 14.19 3.64
CA GLN A 73 -4.07 14.84 4.05
C GLN A 73 -5.29 13.94 3.84
N LEU A 74 -5.18 12.68 4.29
CA LEU A 74 -6.25 11.69 4.10
C LEU A 74 -7.64 12.19 4.58
N PRO A 75 -7.80 12.80 5.77
CA PRO A 75 -9.11 13.23 6.26
C PRO A 75 -9.81 14.24 5.35
N GLU A 76 -9.05 15.12 4.69
CA GLU A 76 -9.56 16.17 3.82
C GLU A 76 -10.19 15.60 2.55
N HIS A 77 -9.70 14.45 2.07
CA HIS A 77 -10.19 13.80 0.87
C HIS A 77 -11.36 12.83 1.11
N VAL A 78 -11.61 12.41 2.35
CA VAL A 78 -12.70 11.46 2.68
C VAL A 78 -14.06 12.01 2.24
N PRO A 79 -14.43 13.28 2.53
CA PRO A 79 -15.71 13.82 2.09
C PRO A 79 -15.90 13.77 0.58
N ASP A 80 -14.87 14.08 -0.21
CA ASP A 80 -14.97 14.10 -1.67
C ASP A 80 -15.24 12.70 -2.24
N VAL A 81 -14.58 11.68 -1.69
CA VAL A 81 -14.79 10.27 -2.08
C VAL A 81 -16.16 9.75 -1.61
N MET A 82 -16.61 10.16 -0.42
CA MET A 82 -17.83 9.62 0.21
C MET A 82 -19.11 10.40 -0.10
N ARG A 83 -19.00 11.63 -0.63
CA ARG A 83 -20.12 12.49 -1.01
C ARG A 83 -21.08 11.84 -2.02
N PRO A 84 -20.63 11.12 -3.06
CA PRO A 84 -21.56 10.44 -3.96
C PRO A 84 -22.41 9.41 -3.22
N LYS A 85 -23.66 9.23 -3.63
CA LYS A 85 -24.62 8.36 -2.94
C LYS A 85 -24.57 6.91 -3.41
N ASP A 86 -24.13 6.67 -4.63
CA ASP A 86 -24.05 5.34 -5.22
C ASP A 86 -22.60 4.82 -5.25
N LYS A 87 -22.48 3.49 -5.23
CA LYS A 87 -21.19 2.78 -5.20
C LYS A 87 -20.33 3.01 -6.45
N ALA A 88 -20.92 3.27 -7.62
CA ALA A 88 -20.18 3.46 -8.87
C ALA A 88 -19.46 4.81 -8.86
N SER A 89 -20.19 5.88 -8.54
CA SER A 89 -19.66 7.24 -8.42
C SER A 89 -18.61 7.34 -7.31
N ARG A 90 -18.78 6.62 -6.19
CA ARG A 90 -17.75 6.54 -5.13
C ARG A 90 -16.47 5.86 -5.62
N SER A 91 -16.58 4.75 -6.34
CA SER A 91 -15.43 4.06 -6.92
C SER A 91 -14.71 4.92 -7.94
N GLU A 92 -15.43 5.68 -8.75
CA GLU A 92 -14.85 6.63 -9.71
C GLU A 92 -14.15 7.80 -9.00
N ALA A 93 -14.77 8.37 -7.97
CA ALA A 93 -14.16 9.43 -7.17
C ALA A 93 -12.86 8.96 -6.50
N LEU A 94 -12.86 7.75 -5.93
CA LEU A 94 -11.66 7.14 -5.35
C LEU A 94 -10.56 6.91 -6.40
N LYS A 95 -10.92 6.41 -7.59
CA LYS A 95 -9.96 6.20 -8.69
C LYS A 95 -9.35 7.52 -9.17
N LYS A 96 -10.19 8.53 -9.40
CA LYS A 96 -9.74 9.85 -9.85
C LYS A 96 -8.76 10.46 -8.85
N LEU A 97 -9.09 10.43 -7.57
CA LEU A 97 -8.22 10.91 -6.50
C LEU A 97 -6.92 10.10 -6.43
N GLY A 98 -6.99 8.77 -6.51
CA GLY A 98 -5.81 7.92 -6.55
C GLY A 98 -4.89 8.25 -7.73
N ASP A 99 -5.45 8.44 -8.93
CA ASP A 99 -4.67 8.78 -10.13
C ASP A 99 -3.99 10.14 -10.01
N GLU A 100 -4.63 11.11 -9.36
CA GLU A 100 -4.08 12.44 -9.08
C GLU A 100 -2.94 12.37 -8.07
N ILE A 101 -3.18 11.71 -6.93
CA ILE A 101 -2.21 11.57 -5.84
C ILE A 101 -0.98 10.76 -6.28
N PHE A 102 -1.21 9.60 -6.90
CA PHE A 102 -0.14 8.70 -7.33
C PHE A 102 0.41 9.04 -8.71
N LYS A 103 -0.14 10.05 -9.41
CA LYS A 103 0.30 10.48 -10.75
C LYS A 103 0.43 9.34 -11.76
N LYS A 104 -0.44 8.33 -11.65
CA LYS A 104 -0.41 7.07 -12.43
C LYS A 104 0.93 6.31 -12.37
N GLN A 105 1.71 6.51 -11.32
CA GLN A 105 2.96 5.77 -11.09
C GLN A 105 2.69 4.28 -10.89
N LYS A 106 3.68 3.46 -11.22
CA LYS A 106 3.68 2.02 -11.01
C LYS A 106 4.57 1.64 -9.81
N PHE A 107 4.64 0.34 -9.54
CA PHE A 107 5.38 -0.23 -8.41
C PHE A 107 6.91 -0.08 -8.51
N ASP A 108 7.44 0.36 -9.64
CA ASP A 108 8.85 0.72 -9.83
C ASP A 108 9.21 2.08 -9.21
N ALA A 109 8.23 2.95 -8.95
CA ALA A 109 8.44 4.26 -8.36
C ALA A 109 8.63 4.23 -6.83
N VAL A 110 8.43 3.08 -6.19
CA VAL A 110 8.56 2.96 -4.72
C VAL A 110 10.03 2.95 -4.29
N LYS A 111 10.33 3.59 -3.17
CA LYS A 111 11.66 3.72 -2.57
C LYS A 111 11.98 2.63 -1.55
N THR A 112 10.98 1.85 -1.13
CA THR A 112 11.11 0.70 -0.23
C THR A 112 10.15 -0.41 -0.64
N GLY A 113 10.31 -1.60 -0.09
CA GLY A 113 9.41 -2.71 -0.35
C GLY A 113 7.96 -2.33 -0.03
N LEU A 114 7.02 -2.65 -0.92
CA LEU A 114 5.60 -2.37 -0.76
C LEU A 114 4.78 -3.63 -1.04
N GLY A 115 3.84 -3.91 -0.14
CA GLY A 115 2.79 -4.92 -0.30
C GLY A 115 1.41 -4.31 -0.07
N VAL A 116 0.61 -4.19 -1.13
CA VAL A 116 -0.80 -3.76 -1.01
C VAL A 116 -1.69 -4.99 -1.00
N VAL A 117 -2.39 -5.22 0.11
CA VAL A 117 -3.21 -6.40 0.35
C VAL A 117 -4.63 -6.16 -0.16
N THR A 118 -5.19 -7.11 -0.91
CA THR A 118 -6.58 -7.10 -1.39
C THR A 118 -7.16 -8.52 -1.35
N THR A 119 -8.46 -8.65 -1.63
CA THR A 119 -9.14 -9.93 -1.80
C THR A 119 -9.57 -10.11 -3.26
N LYS A 120 -9.27 -11.27 -3.85
CA LYS A 120 -9.79 -11.65 -5.16
C LYS A 120 -11.25 -12.06 -4.99
N TRP A 121 -12.18 -11.15 -5.30
CA TRP A 121 -13.60 -11.40 -5.09
C TRP A 121 -14.11 -12.72 -5.69
N VAL A 122 -13.74 -13.01 -6.94
CA VAL A 122 -14.21 -14.21 -7.67
C VAL A 122 -13.74 -15.53 -7.04
N MET A 123 -12.62 -15.55 -6.30
CA MET A 123 -12.06 -16.78 -5.72
C MET A 123 -11.94 -16.75 -4.20
N GLU A 124 -12.37 -15.65 -3.56
CA GLU A 124 -12.21 -15.38 -2.12
C GLU A 124 -10.77 -15.52 -1.58
N THR A 125 -9.77 -15.56 -2.46
CA THR A 125 -8.36 -15.71 -2.07
C THR A 125 -7.70 -14.35 -1.84
N PRO A 126 -6.86 -14.19 -0.80
CA PRO A 126 -6.08 -12.97 -0.64
C PRO A 126 -5.07 -12.80 -1.78
N ILE A 127 -4.93 -11.58 -2.28
CA ILE A 127 -3.89 -11.17 -3.23
C ILE A 127 -3.04 -10.09 -2.58
N ILE A 128 -1.75 -10.10 -2.90
CA ILE A 128 -0.82 -9.04 -2.51
C ILE A 128 -0.15 -8.50 -3.76
N PHE A 129 -0.33 -7.21 -4.04
CA PHE A 129 0.49 -6.50 -5.02
C PHE A 129 1.83 -6.16 -4.38
N LYS A 130 2.92 -6.76 -4.89
CA LYS A 130 4.27 -6.61 -4.36
C LYS A 130 5.14 -5.77 -5.29
N SER A 131 6.05 -4.97 -4.74
CA SER A 131 7.02 -4.19 -5.53
C SER A 131 8.31 -4.93 -5.85
N ASP A 132 8.80 -5.80 -4.96
CA ASP A 132 10.14 -6.40 -5.09
C ASP A 132 10.10 -7.83 -5.67
N PRO A 133 10.79 -8.11 -6.79
CA PRO A 133 10.96 -9.46 -7.35
C PRO A 133 11.57 -10.48 -6.38
N LYS A 134 12.39 -10.05 -5.41
CA LYS A 134 12.90 -10.94 -4.35
C LYS A 134 11.78 -11.52 -3.48
N GLN A 135 10.60 -10.89 -3.49
CA GLN A 135 9.39 -11.36 -2.82
C GLN A 135 8.50 -12.25 -3.71
N ALA A 136 8.97 -12.63 -4.90
CA ALA A 136 8.24 -13.48 -5.84
C ALA A 136 8.19 -14.97 -5.45
N HIS A 137 8.85 -15.39 -4.35
CA HIS A 137 8.82 -16.76 -3.80
C HIS A 137 8.91 -17.86 -4.88
N GLY A 138 9.96 -17.84 -5.71
CA GLY A 138 10.21 -18.85 -6.74
C GLY A 138 9.59 -18.58 -8.11
N ARG A 139 8.77 -17.52 -8.27
CA ARG A 139 8.20 -17.09 -9.57
C ARG A 139 8.96 -15.93 -10.23
N ALA A 140 10.28 -15.83 -10.00
CA ALA A 140 11.09 -14.69 -10.42
C ALA A 140 11.07 -14.44 -11.95
N ALA A 141 10.97 -15.49 -12.77
CA ALA A 141 11.01 -15.38 -14.23
C ALA A 141 9.77 -14.69 -14.86
N THR A 142 8.64 -14.66 -14.16
CA THR A 142 7.37 -14.07 -14.66
C THR A 142 6.83 -12.96 -13.75
N PHE A 143 7.61 -12.55 -12.75
CA PHE A 143 7.19 -11.54 -11.80
C PHE A 143 7.18 -10.16 -12.45
N VAL A 144 5.99 -9.55 -12.48
CA VAL A 144 5.82 -8.13 -12.79
C VAL A 144 5.37 -7.44 -11.51
N PRO A 145 6.12 -6.42 -11.02
CA PRO A 145 5.70 -5.63 -9.86
C PRO A 145 4.24 -5.17 -9.99
N GLY A 146 3.46 -5.38 -8.93
CA GLY A 146 2.02 -5.09 -8.92
C GLY A 146 1.20 -5.79 -10.02
N PHE A 147 1.68 -6.90 -10.58
CA PHE A 147 1.10 -7.55 -11.77
C PHE A 147 1.02 -6.62 -13.02
N GLY A 148 1.74 -5.50 -13.00
CA GLY A 148 1.78 -4.50 -14.08
C GLY A 148 0.75 -3.37 -13.97
N CYS A 149 -0.10 -3.38 -12.94
CA CYS A 149 -1.07 -2.30 -12.69
C CYS A 149 -0.39 -1.06 -12.08
N SER A 150 -1.12 0.06 -12.04
CA SER A 150 -0.64 1.27 -11.34
C SER A 150 -0.81 1.13 -9.82
N LEU A 151 -0.09 1.97 -9.07
CA LEU A 151 -0.28 2.09 -7.62
C LEU A 151 -1.74 2.43 -7.27
N SER A 152 -2.36 3.30 -8.08
CA SER A 152 -3.76 3.69 -7.95
C SER A 152 -4.71 2.50 -8.12
N ASP A 153 -4.49 1.63 -9.11
CA ASP A 153 -5.31 0.43 -9.32
C ASP A 153 -5.20 -0.56 -8.14
N ALA A 154 -3.99 -0.79 -7.64
CA ALA A 154 -3.76 -1.67 -6.50
C ALA A 154 -4.41 -1.14 -5.22
N VAL A 155 -4.28 0.16 -4.95
CA VAL A 155 -4.90 0.82 -3.81
C VAL A 155 -6.43 0.81 -3.93
N GLN A 156 -6.98 1.09 -5.12
CA GLN A 156 -8.42 1.03 -5.35
C GLN A 156 -8.95 -0.39 -5.10
N ALA A 157 -8.26 -1.43 -5.59
CA ALA A 157 -8.61 -2.82 -5.32
C ALA A 157 -8.55 -3.16 -3.82
N SER A 158 -7.59 -2.61 -3.09
CA SER A 158 -7.50 -2.77 -1.63
C SER A 158 -8.63 -2.07 -0.86
N CYS A 159 -9.11 -0.94 -1.38
CA CYS A 159 -10.17 -0.13 -0.77
C CYS A 159 -11.59 -0.52 -1.22
N SER A 160 -11.72 -1.42 -2.19
CA SER A 160 -13.00 -1.86 -2.74
C SER A 160 -13.74 -2.75 -1.75
N ALA A 161 -14.52 -2.13 -0.86
CA ALA A 161 -15.37 -2.80 0.11
C ALA A 161 -16.84 -2.71 -0.32
N PRO A 162 -17.47 -3.78 -0.84
CA PRO A 162 -18.92 -3.87 -0.97
C PRO A 162 -19.55 -3.75 0.44
N PRO A 163 -20.58 -2.92 0.68
CA PRO A 163 -21.50 -2.24 -0.25
C PRO A 163 -21.11 -0.81 -0.66
N LEU A 164 -19.99 -0.27 -0.18
CA LEU A 164 -19.62 1.15 -0.35
C LEU A 164 -19.01 1.47 -1.72
N PHE A 165 -18.27 0.52 -2.29
CA PHE A 165 -17.56 0.64 -3.56
C PHE A 165 -17.84 -0.57 -4.45
N HIS A 166 -17.74 -0.40 -5.78
CA HIS A 166 -17.64 -1.52 -6.72
C HIS A 166 -16.35 -2.31 -6.49
N GLU A 167 -16.39 -3.59 -6.81
CA GLU A 167 -15.20 -4.40 -7.04
C GLU A 167 -14.33 -3.72 -8.10
N ALA A 168 -13.05 -3.49 -7.79
CA ALA A 168 -12.11 -2.96 -8.77
C ALA A 168 -11.38 -4.11 -9.48
N ALA A 169 -11.37 -4.06 -10.81
CA ALA A 169 -10.51 -4.90 -11.61
C ALA A 169 -9.13 -4.24 -11.71
N ALA A 170 -8.12 -4.78 -11.02
CA ALA A 170 -6.74 -4.45 -11.31
C ALA A 170 -6.32 -5.22 -12.58
N GLN A 171 -6.37 -4.56 -13.74
CA GLN A 171 -5.89 -5.12 -15.01
C GLN A 171 -4.36 -5.20 -15.00
N GLY A 172 -3.86 -6.31 -14.48
CA GLY A 172 -2.51 -6.80 -14.70
C GLY A 172 -2.58 -8.18 -15.35
N ARG A 173 -1.52 -8.63 -16.04
CA ARG A 173 -1.40 -10.04 -16.43
C ARG A 173 -1.24 -10.84 -15.13
N MET A 174 -2.36 -11.18 -14.50
CA MET A 174 -2.35 -12.10 -13.39
C MET A 174 -1.87 -13.45 -13.95
N PRO A 175 -0.82 -14.05 -13.38
CA PRO A 175 -0.43 -15.38 -13.80
C PRO A 175 -1.62 -16.31 -13.61
N GLN A 176 -1.94 -17.07 -14.66
CA GLN A 176 -2.94 -18.14 -14.66
C GLN A 176 -2.65 -19.13 -13.52
#